data_AF-A0A3S1GMN4-F1
#
_entry.id   AF-A0A3S1GMN4-F1
#
_cell.length_a   1.000
_cell.length_b   1.000
_cell.length_c   1.000
_cell.angle_alpha   90.00
_cell.angle_beta   90.00
_cell.angle_gamma   90.00
#
_symmetry.space_group_name_H-M   'P 1'
#
loop_
_entity.id
_entity.type
_entity.pdbx_description
1 polymer ?
#
loop_
_entity_poly.entity_id
_entity_poly.type
_entity_poly.pdbx_seq_one_letter_code
_entity_poly.pdbx_strand_id
1 'polypeptide(L)' 'FLVGTKTVLTDVEGVARHLLDDPSCALGLAPVKDEQKLADVLTAQGKSAKRLTEIDGINYSSGDKLSLGLYRVAP' A
#
# COMPACT_ATOMS: atom_id res chain seq x y z
N PHE A 1 4.33 2.43 12.65
CA PHE A 1 5.44 1.48 12.85
C PHE A 1 5.53 1.21 14.35
N LEU A 2 5.21 -0.02 14.77
CA LEU A 2 5.31 -0.41 16.18
C LEU A 2 6.46 -1.41 16.31
N VAL A 3 7.41 -1.10 17.17
CA VAL A 3 8.54 -1.99 17.49
C VAL A 3 7.99 -3.35 17.93
N GLY A 4 8.55 -4.43 17.38
CA GLY A 4 8.13 -5.80 17.68
C GLY A 4 6.99 -6.36 16.82
N THR A 5 6.45 -5.57 15.88
CA THR A 5 5.48 -6.07 14.88
C THR A 5 6.18 -6.34 13.54
N LYS A 6 5.65 -7.24 12.71
CA LYS A 6 6.13 -7.48 11.34
C LYS A 6 5.69 -6.38 10.34
N THR A 7 5.50 -5.15 10.84
CA THR A 7 5.10 -4.02 9.99
C THR A 7 6.35 -3.33 9.45
N VAL A 8 6.41 -3.12 8.14
CA VAL A 8 7.52 -2.43 7.48
C VAL A 8 7.03 -1.04 7.06
N LEU A 9 7.71 0.01 7.53
CA LEU A 9 7.48 1.36 7.03
C LEU A 9 8.30 1.55 5.75
N THR A 10 7.64 1.83 4.64
CA THR A 10 8.26 1.95 3.32
C THR A 10 7.45 2.88 2.41
N ASP A 11 7.98 3.20 1.23
CA ASP A 11 7.28 3.90 0.16
C ASP A 11 6.40 2.97 -0.70
N VAL A 12 5.76 3.53 -1.74
CA VAL A 12 4.89 2.76 -2.66
C VAL A 12 5.62 1.62 -3.38
N GLU A 13 6.91 1.76 -3.67
CA GLU A 13 7.68 0.71 -4.35
C GLU A 13 7.95 -0.45 -3.40
N GLY A 14 8.26 -0.15 -2.14
CA GLY A 14 8.36 -1.19 -1.12
C GLY A 14 7.01 -1.82 -0.77
N VAL A 15 5.90 -1.09 -0.87
CA VAL A 15 4.54 -1.69 -0.78
C VAL A 15 4.32 -2.69 -1.92
N ALA A 16 4.63 -2.30 -3.15
CA ALA A 16 4.51 -3.20 -4.30
C ALA A 16 5.39 -4.45 -4.12
N ARG A 17 6.64 -4.27 -3.69
CA ARG A 17 7.56 -5.38 -3.39
C ARG A 17 7.00 -6.30 -2.30
N HIS A 18 6.48 -5.73 -1.21
CA HIS A 18 5.88 -6.51 -0.13
C HIS A 18 4.69 -7.35 -0.60
N LEU A 19 3.84 -6.77 -1.47
CA LEU A 19 2.71 -7.47 -2.08
C LEU A 19 3.17 -8.58 -3.05
N LEU A 20 4.28 -8.39 -3.75
CA LEU A 20 4.84 -9.39 -4.67
C LEU A 20 5.58 -10.52 -3.94
N ASP A 21 6.18 -10.23 -2.80
CA ASP A 21 6.90 -11.21 -1.98
C ASP A 21 5.95 -12.24 -1.34
N ASP A 22 4.71 -11.86 -1.01
CA ASP A 22 3.63 -12.79 -0.58
C ASP A 22 2.26 -12.38 -1.19
N PRO A 23 2.00 -12.75 -2.46
CA PRO A 23 0.77 -12.36 -3.15
C PRO A 23 -0.51 -12.93 -2.54
N SER A 24 -0.40 -13.98 -1.73
CA SER A 24 -1.55 -14.64 -1.09
C SER A 24 -2.02 -13.94 0.18
N CYS A 25 -1.10 -13.39 0.97
CA CYS A 25 -1.40 -12.95 2.34
C CYS A 25 -0.92 -11.52 2.66
N ALA A 26 -0.05 -10.91 1.84
CA ALA A 26 0.46 -9.57 2.12
C ALA A 26 -0.64 -8.50 2.05
N LEU A 27 -0.50 -7.50 2.92
CA LEU A 27 -1.32 -6.29 2.94
C LEU A 27 -0.41 -5.07 2.83
N GLY A 28 -0.79 -4.14 1.96
CA GLY A 28 -0.06 -2.91 1.71
C GLY A 28 -0.92 -1.69 2.03
N LEU A 29 -0.37 -0.72 2.77
CA LEU A 29 -0.97 0.60 2.93
C LEU A 29 -0.20 1.60 2.07
N ALA A 30 -0.89 2.32 1.20
CA ALA A 30 -0.30 3.38 0.37
C ALA A 30 -1.25 4.58 0.27
N PRO A 31 -0.74 5.81 0.05
CA PRO A 31 -1.59 6.95 -0.26
C PRO A 31 -2.43 6.69 -1.52
N VAL A 32 -3.72 7.03 -1.48
CA VAL A 32 -4.63 6.83 -2.63
C VAL A 32 -4.15 7.61 -3.86
N LYS A 33 -3.52 8.77 -3.66
CA LYS A 33 -2.91 9.56 -4.75
C LYS A 33 -1.82 8.81 -5.52
N ASP A 34 -1.19 7.81 -4.90
CA ASP A 34 -0.11 7.01 -5.49
C ASP A 34 -0.62 5.62 -5.95
N GLU A 35 -1.94 5.40 -5.95
CA GLU A 35 -2.58 4.13 -6.35
C GLU A 35 -2.21 3.74 -7.78
N GLN A 36 -2.20 4.70 -8.71
CA GLN A 36 -1.82 4.45 -10.09
C GLN A 36 -0.36 3.97 -10.18
N LYS A 37 0.55 4.61 -9.42
CA LYS A 37 1.97 4.20 -9.37
C LYS A 37 2.11 2.77 -8.84
N LEU A 38 1.36 2.42 -7.79
CA LEU A 38 1.32 1.05 -7.26
C LEU A 38 0.81 0.06 -8.31
N ALA A 39 -0.28 0.40 -9.01
CA ALA A 39 -0.86 -0.42 -10.06
C ALA A 39 0.12 -0.64 -11.22
N ASP A 40 0.85 0.40 -11.64
CA ASP A 40 1.84 0.31 -12.72
C ASP A 40 2.98 -0.65 -12.37
N VAL A 41 3.51 -0.57 -11.14
CA VAL A 41 4.59 -1.46 -10.66
C VAL A 41 4.12 -2.92 -10.60
N LEU A 42 2.90 -3.18 -10.13
CA LEU A 42 2.35 -4.54 -10.07
C LEU A 42 2.04 -5.09 -11.47
N THR A 43 1.51 -4.25 -12.36
CA THR A 43 1.16 -4.63 -13.74
C THR A 43 2.40 -4.97 -14.55
N ALA A 44 3.53 -4.28 -14.31
CA ALA A 44 4.82 -4.64 -14.89
C ALA A 44 5.27 -6.08 -14.53
N GLN A 45 4.72 -6.66 -13.45
CA GLN A 45 4.95 -8.04 -13.01
C GLN A 45 3.78 -8.99 -13.28
N GLY A 46 2.81 -8.56 -14.11
CA GLY A 46 1.63 -9.36 -14.45
C GLY A 46 0.66 -9.57 -13.29
N LYS A 47 0.71 -8.71 -12.26
CA LYS A 47 -0.19 -8.71 -11.11
C LYS A 47 -1.05 -7.45 -11.11
N SER A 48 -2.15 -7.45 -10.37
CA SER A 48 -2.97 -6.26 -10.14
C SER A 48 -3.25 -6.12 -8.65
N ALA A 49 -3.44 -4.88 -8.19
CA ALA A 49 -3.89 -4.61 -6.82
C ALA A 49 -5.41 -4.56 -6.76
N LYS A 50 -5.96 -5.03 -5.64
CA LYS A 50 -7.34 -4.75 -5.22
C LYS A 50 -7.31 -3.88 -3.97
N ARG A 51 -7.97 -2.72 -4.04
CA ARG A 51 -8.25 -1.91 -2.85
C ARG A 51 -9.34 -2.56 -2.01
N LEU A 52 -9.04 -2.81 -0.74
CA LEU A 52 -9.95 -3.42 0.23
C LEU A 52 -10.77 -2.36 0.96
N THR A 53 -10.13 -1.25 1.32
CA THR A 53 -10.77 -0.12 1.99
C THR A 53 -9.94 1.15 1.80
N GLU A 54 -10.54 2.27 2.12
CA GLU A 54 -9.93 3.60 2.13
C GLU A 54 -10.10 4.19 3.52
N ILE A 55 -9.03 4.79 4.03
CA ILE A 55 -8.93 5.36 5.37
C ILE A 55 -8.57 6.83 5.20
N ASP A 56 -9.55 7.69 5.44
CA ASP A 56 -9.35 9.13 5.45
C ASP A 56 -8.82 9.60 6.81
N GLY A 57 -7.91 10.57 6.77
CA GLY A 57 -7.34 11.16 7.97
C GLY A 57 -6.58 12.43 7.69
N ILE A 58 -5.78 12.81 8.67
CA ILE A 58 -4.87 13.95 8.61
C ILE A 58 -3.46 13.47 8.87
N ASN A 59 -2.50 14.03 8.14
CA ASN A 59 -1.12 13.91 8.54
C ASN A 59 -0.93 14.74 9.81
N TYR A 60 -0.67 14.09 10.94
CA TYR A 60 -0.53 14.76 12.23
C TYR A 60 0.57 15.84 12.24
N SER A 61 1.64 15.63 11.48
CA SER A 61 2.79 16.54 11.46
C SER A 61 2.55 17.79 10.61
N SER A 62 1.83 17.68 9.49
CA SER A 62 1.61 18.81 8.56
C SER A 62 0.21 19.41 8.63
N GLY A 63 -0.77 18.68 9.18
CA GLY A 63 -2.18 19.06 9.16
C GLY A 63 -2.89 18.80 7.82
N ASP A 64 -2.17 18.29 6.82
CA ASP A 64 -2.74 18.02 5.50
C ASP A 64 -3.71 16.85 5.53
N LYS A 65 -4.74 16.91 4.68
CA LYS A 65 -5.61 15.76 4.42
C LYS A 65 -4.81 14.62 3.79
N LEU A 66 -5.05 13.41 4.25
CA LEU A 66 -4.41 12.20 3.75
C LEU A 66 -5.46 11.09 3.64
N SER A 67 -5.54 10.47 2.47
CA SER A 67 -6.33 9.26 2.25
C SER A 67 -5.38 8.10 1.97
N LEU A 68 -5.51 7.02 2.75
CA LEU A 68 -4.73 5.81 2.61
C LEU A 68 -5.61 4.68 2.08
N GLY A 69 -5.17 3.99 1.04
CA GLY A 69 -5.78 2.75 0.59
C GLY A 69 -5.10 1.54 1.23
N LEU A 70 -5.90 0.56 1.64
CA LEU A 70 -5.42 -0.78 1.99
C LEU A 70 -5.54 -1.68 0.76
N TYR A 71 -4.44 -2.28 0.34
CA TYR A 71 -4.33 -3.06 -0.89
C TYR A 71 -3.86 -4.48 -0.62
N ARG A 72 -4.25 -5.39 -1.51
CA ARG A 72 -3.70 -6.74 -1.67
C ARG A 72 -3.56 -7.07 -3.16
N VAL A 73 -2.83 -8.13 -3.51
CA VAL A 73 -2.85 -8.64 -4.89
C VAL A 73 -4.23 -9.23 -5.21
N ALA A 74 -4.75 -8.97 -6.40
CA ALA A 74 -5.99 -9.55 -6.87
C ALA A 74 -5.82 -11.07 -7.10
N PRO A 75 -6.85 -11.89 -6.81
CA PRO A 75 -6.81 -13.33 -7.08
C PRO A 75 -6.56 -13.67 -8.54
#